data_AF-A0A534QD89-F1
#
_entry.id   AF-A0A534QD89-F1
#
_cell.length_a   1.000
_cell.length_b   1.000
_cell.length_c   1.000
_cell.angle_alpha   90.00
_cell.angle_beta   90.00
_cell.angle_gamma   90.00
#
_symmetry.space_group_name_H-M   'P 1'
#
loop_
_entity.id
_entity.type
_entity.pdbx_description
1 polymer ?
#
loop_
_entity_poly.entity_id
_entity_poly.type
_entity_poly.pdbx_seq_one_letter_code
_entity_poly.pdbx_strand_id
1 'polypeptide(L)'
;MRGETNGRESAQEVSRLGTAALAARLPGASPWMPRREMEELLGRGPAALVPLIDVARNAQAHGDPLWPIVVLGELGHADAVPTVGLFLGRADGGVNVAAAEALGKIGTPALPYLVATVASQDRGRRLAAYGALAMIPTDEAHRCLRDALARDRALLDVIARALVQHGRPEAVAALAASAVHAPKRMRRELEAAIAALVHPAAPPDPAERDWRLRYRRLPALGWNFPLTWLGVAALIHRCGPRARARASRGPVPLRLFDAVTDIAARREGRPCRRCGGVFWRPAGLRVCRHTAEAMVELQAARLDHWLAAGVTDVWAALDDCDVAEMRIARRGGSALQRDLIAVGRATLFWLVTIRCEELHIGLQRLRQIGNSLPDLYRNRPASHRIAYGNPLTLRFAHVNPHNFS
;
A
#
# COMPACT_ATOMS: atom_id res chain seq x y z
N MET A 1 -2.48 34.73 -7.12
CA MET A 1 -2.93 34.38 -8.47
C MET A 1 -1.78 33.79 -9.26
N ARG A 2 -1.69 32.46 -9.34
CA ARG A 2 -0.99 31.71 -10.40
C ARG A 2 -1.89 30.50 -10.71
N GLY A 3 -2.16 30.30 -12.00
CA GLY A 3 -3.35 29.64 -12.53
C GLY A 3 -3.61 28.21 -12.07
N GLU A 4 -4.87 27.96 -11.71
CA GLU A 4 -5.45 26.63 -11.44
C GLU A 4 -6.03 26.00 -12.73
N THR A 5 -5.47 26.29 -13.92
CA THR A 5 -5.97 25.80 -15.23
C THR A 5 -5.08 24.77 -15.93
N ASN A 6 -4.15 24.10 -15.25
CA ASN A 6 -3.04 23.38 -15.92
C ASN A 6 -3.20 21.84 -16.08
N GLY A 7 -4.42 21.30 -15.91
CA GLY A 7 -4.65 19.84 -15.89
C GLY A 7 -4.62 19.15 -17.26
N ARG A 8 -5.03 19.86 -18.33
CA ARG A 8 -5.16 19.33 -19.71
C ARG A 8 -4.02 19.73 -20.64
N GLU A 9 -3.40 20.90 -20.45
CA GLU A 9 -2.23 21.33 -21.25
C GLU A 9 -0.96 20.49 -20.96
N SER A 10 -0.84 19.93 -19.75
CA SER A 10 0.35 19.20 -19.30
C SER A 10 0.54 17.79 -19.88
N ALA A 11 -0.49 17.09 -20.35
CA ALA A 11 -0.36 15.70 -20.84
C ALA A 11 0.35 15.63 -22.20
N GLN A 12 0.01 16.54 -23.11
CA GLN A 12 0.69 16.64 -24.41
C GLN A 12 2.13 17.15 -24.27
N GLU A 13 2.39 18.02 -23.29
CA GLU A 13 3.74 18.49 -23.00
C GLU A 13 4.64 17.37 -22.48
N VAL A 14 4.15 16.53 -21.55
CA VAL A 14 4.93 15.41 -20.98
C VAL A 14 5.29 14.37 -22.06
N SER A 15 4.34 14.01 -22.92
CA SER A 15 4.56 13.05 -24.01
C SER A 15 5.59 13.54 -25.03
N ARG A 16 5.69 14.87 -25.26
CA ARG A 16 6.66 15.47 -26.20
C ARG A 16 8.09 15.54 -25.68
N LEU A 17 8.34 15.30 -24.39
CA LEU A 17 9.69 15.38 -23.83
C LEU A 17 10.53 14.17 -24.21
N GLY A 18 11.83 14.38 -24.47
CA GLY A 18 12.80 13.29 -24.55
C GLY A 18 12.93 12.53 -23.23
N THR A 19 13.28 11.25 -23.27
CA THR A 19 13.25 10.35 -22.08
C THR A 19 14.14 10.82 -20.95
N ALA A 20 15.31 11.38 -21.28
CA ALA A 20 16.21 11.98 -20.28
C ALA A 20 15.61 13.24 -19.63
N ALA A 21 14.99 14.12 -20.41
CA ALA A 21 14.34 15.32 -19.89
C ALA A 21 13.13 14.98 -19.01
N LEU A 22 12.38 13.94 -19.39
CA LEU A 22 11.27 13.42 -18.61
C LEU A 22 11.74 12.82 -17.27
N ALA A 23 12.77 11.98 -17.29
CA ALA A 23 13.35 11.41 -16.07
C ALA A 23 13.91 12.49 -15.14
N ALA A 24 14.58 13.51 -15.69
CA ALA A 24 15.10 14.64 -14.92
C ALA A 24 14.01 15.50 -14.27
N ARG A 25 12.76 15.44 -14.76
CA ARG A 25 11.62 16.10 -14.14
C ARG A 25 11.08 15.35 -12.93
N LEU A 26 11.28 14.04 -12.79
CA LEU A 26 10.72 13.24 -11.68
C LEU A 26 10.98 13.85 -10.29
N PRO A 27 12.20 14.33 -9.95
CA PRO A 27 12.47 14.90 -8.63
C PRO A 27 11.75 16.24 -8.37
N GLY A 28 11.30 16.94 -9.42
CA GLY A 28 10.67 18.27 -9.33
C GLY A 28 9.22 18.35 -9.83
N ALA A 29 8.71 17.31 -10.50
CA ALA A 29 7.42 17.30 -11.19
C ALA A 29 6.23 17.35 -10.22
N SER A 30 6.38 16.80 -9.01
CA SER A 30 5.37 16.91 -7.97
C SER A 30 6.00 16.60 -6.61
N PRO A 31 5.66 17.35 -5.55
CA PRO A 31 6.06 16.98 -4.18
C PRO A 31 5.48 15.63 -3.70
N TRP A 32 4.54 15.04 -4.44
CA TRP A 32 3.66 13.99 -3.92
C TRP A 32 3.77 12.66 -4.66
N MET A 33 3.71 12.67 -6.00
CA MET A 33 3.88 11.51 -6.88
C MET A 33 3.83 11.97 -8.36
N PRO A 34 4.93 11.88 -9.13
CA PRO A 34 4.95 12.27 -10.54
C PRO A 34 4.39 11.16 -11.44
N ARG A 35 3.12 10.79 -11.23
CA ARG A 35 2.49 9.60 -11.83
C ARG A 35 2.54 9.59 -13.35
N ARG A 36 2.15 10.71 -13.99
CA ARG A 36 2.13 10.80 -15.45
C ARG A 36 3.52 10.61 -16.04
N GLU A 37 4.53 11.24 -15.44
CA GLU A 37 5.91 11.06 -15.84
C GLU A 37 6.36 9.61 -15.63
N MET A 38 6.01 8.99 -14.51
CA MET A 38 6.31 7.58 -14.24
C MET A 38 5.62 6.65 -15.26
N GLU A 39 4.35 6.86 -15.57
CA GLU A 39 3.59 6.06 -16.55
C GLU A 39 4.17 6.18 -17.96
N GLU A 40 4.49 7.40 -18.38
CA GLU A 40 5.11 7.67 -19.67
C GLU A 40 6.51 7.05 -19.75
N LEU A 41 7.30 7.10 -18.67
CA LEU A 41 8.60 6.42 -18.59
C LEU A 41 8.46 4.89 -18.66
N LEU A 42 7.45 4.32 -18.01
CA LEU A 42 7.15 2.89 -18.10
C LEU A 42 6.71 2.50 -19.52
N GLY A 43 5.91 3.33 -20.18
CA GLY A 43 5.50 3.14 -21.56
C GLY A 43 6.67 3.16 -22.56
N ARG A 44 7.74 3.89 -22.24
CA ARG A 44 9.00 3.91 -23.02
C ARG A 44 9.88 2.68 -22.81
N GLY A 45 9.60 1.87 -21.79
CA GLY A 45 10.28 0.61 -21.53
C GLY A 45 11.80 0.76 -21.36
N PRO A 46 12.62 -0.08 -22.01
CA PRO A 46 14.07 -0.10 -21.84
C PRO A 46 14.77 1.24 -22.13
N ALA A 47 14.20 2.10 -22.98
CA ALA A 47 14.78 3.40 -23.29
C ALA A 47 14.83 4.35 -22.07
N ALA A 48 13.99 4.12 -21.06
CA ALA A 48 13.97 4.87 -19.81
C ALA A 48 15.03 4.41 -18.80
N LEU A 49 15.62 3.22 -18.99
CA LEU A 49 16.50 2.58 -18.01
C LEU A 49 17.75 3.40 -17.68
N VAL A 50 18.54 3.77 -18.70
CA VAL A 50 19.79 4.51 -18.49
C VAL A 50 19.53 5.89 -17.88
N PRO A 51 18.59 6.71 -18.40
CA PRO A 51 18.24 7.98 -17.77
C PRO A 51 17.79 7.84 -16.31
N LEU A 52 17.01 6.80 -15.99
CA LEU A 52 16.55 6.58 -14.62
C LEU A 52 17.66 6.13 -13.68
N ILE A 53 18.61 5.33 -14.16
CA ILE A 53 19.80 4.95 -13.41
C ILE A 53 20.62 6.21 -13.05
N ASP A 54 20.81 7.12 -14.01
CA ASP A 54 21.56 8.35 -13.78
C ASP A 54 20.85 9.27 -12.79
N VAL A 55 19.53 9.45 -12.95
CA VAL A 55 18.71 10.24 -12.00
C VAL A 55 18.74 9.63 -10.60
N ALA A 56 18.60 8.30 -10.48
CA ALA A 56 18.66 7.61 -9.19
C ALA A 56 20.04 7.80 -8.52
N ARG A 57 21.14 7.66 -9.27
CA ARG A 57 22.50 7.87 -8.74
C ARG A 57 22.71 9.31 -8.26
N ASN A 58 22.27 10.29 -9.04
CA ASN A 58 22.40 11.70 -8.68
C ASN A 58 21.53 12.08 -7.46
N ALA A 59 20.35 11.47 -7.34
CA ALA A 59 19.46 11.66 -6.19
C ALA A 59 20.06 11.13 -4.87
N GLN A 60 21.16 10.35 -4.90
CA GLN A 60 21.88 9.94 -3.70
C GLN A 60 22.44 11.12 -2.91
N ALA A 61 22.82 12.21 -3.60
CA ALA A 61 23.39 13.41 -2.98
C ALA A 61 22.32 14.48 -2.71
N HIS A 62 21.40 14.69 -3.65
CA HIS A 62 20.37 15.73 -3.58
C HIS A 62 19.09 15.28 -4.32
N GLY A 63 18.01 14.96 -3.59
CA GLY A 63 16.70 14.66 -4.20
C GLY A 63 15.89 13.59 -3.47
N ASP A 64 14.71 13.28 -4.00
CA ASP A 64 13.87 12.15 -3.58
C ASP A 64 14.14 10.94 -4.52
N PRO A 65 14.96 9.96 -4.11
CA PRO A 65 15.28 8.80 -4.94
C PRO A 65 14.13 7.79 -5.02
N LEU A 66 13.03 8.00 -4.28
CA LEU A 66 11.91 7.07 -4.20
C LEU A 66 11.33 6.74 -5.58
N TRP A 67 10.98 7.76 -6.36
CA TRP A 67 10.29 7.55 -7.64
C TRP A 67 11.17 6.88 -8.69
N PRO A 68 12.43 7.30 -8.90
CA PRO A 68 13.34 6.57 -9.79
C PRO A 68 13.48 5.10 -9.40
N ILE A 69 13.59 4.78 -8.09
CA ILE A 69 13.69 3.39 -7.62
C ILE A 69 12.42 2.60 -7.95
N VAL A 70 11.24 3.18 -7.72
CA VAL A 70 9.96 2.52 -8.02
C VAL A 70 9.86 2.24 -9.51
N VAL A 71 10.11 3.21 -10.39
CA VAL A 71 10.04 3.01 -11.84
C VAL A 71 11.05 1.97 -12.32
N LEU A 72 12.28 1.98 -11.81
CA LEU A 72 13.30 0.98 -12.14
C LEU A 72 12.85 -0.44 -11.76
N GLY A 73 12.17 -0.59 -10.62
CA GLY A 73 11.59 -1.85 -10.18
C GLY A 73 10.47 -2.35 -11.09
N GLU A 74 9.57 -1.46 -11.51
CA GLU A 74 8.49 -1.77 -12.45
C GLU A 74 8.99 -2.13 -13.86
N LEU A 75 10.09 -1.52 -14.31
CA LEU A 75 10.74 -1.89 -15.58
C LEU A 75 11.34 -3.31 -15.53
N GLY A 76 11.69 -3.80 -14.34
CA GLY A 76 12.15 -5.17 -14.14
C GLY A 76 13.50 -5.52 -14.77
N HIS A 77 14.30 -4.54 -15.19
CA HIS A 77 15.55 -4.79 -15.92
C HIS A 77 16.73 -5.12 -14.99
N ALA A 78 17.52 -6.14 -15.33
CA ALA A 78 18.65 -6.61 -14.53
C ALA A 78 19.71 -5.52 -14.26
N ASP A 79 19.99 -4.67 -15.24
CA ASP A 79 20.97 -3.57 -15.11
C ASP A 79 20.60 -2.52 -14.05
N ALA A 80 19.34 -2.49 -13.59
CA ALA A 80 18.93 -1.63 -12.48
C ALA A 80 19.43 -2.15 -11.12
N VAL A 81 19.74 -3.45 -10.99
CA VAL A 81 20.08 -4.10 -9.71
C VAL A 81 21.21 -3.39 -8.96
N PRO A 82 22.37 -3.06 -9.58
CA PRO A 82 23.46 -2.39 -8.86
C PRO A 82 23.02 -1.02 -8.33
N THR A 83 22.26 -0.26 -9.12
CA THR A 83 21.81 1.09 -8.77
C THR A 83 20.75 1.06 -7.67
N VAL A 84 19.73 0.21 -7.79
CA VAL A 84 18.69 0.02 -6.76
C VAL A 84 19.32 -0.49 -5.46
N GLY A 85 20.32 -1.38 -5.56
CA GLY A 85 21.06 -1.91 -4.42
C GLY A 85 21.75 -0.83 -3.55
N LEU A 86 22.09 0.34 -4.09
CA LEU A 86 22.68 1.46 -3.32
C LEU A 86 21.71 2.05 -2.28
N PHE A 87 20.42 1.75 -2.41
CA PHE A 87 19.37 2.25 -1.53
C PHE A 87 18.91 1.21 -0.50
N LEU A 88 19.36 -0.03 -0.64
CA LEU A 88 19.05 -1.11 0.27
C LEU A 88 19.74 -0.88 1.62
N GLY A 89 18.97 -0.98 2.71
CA GLY A 89 19.47 -0.77 4.07
C GLY A 89 19.69 0.69 4.48
N ARG A 90 19.27 1.67 3.68
CA ARG A 90 19.35 3.09 4.08
C ARG A 90 18.43 3.40 5.27
N ALA A 91 18.81 4.45 6.01
CA ALA A 91 18.10 4.86 7.22
C ALA A 91 16.70 5.44 6.96
N ASP A 92 16.41 5.93 5.74
CA ASP A 92 15.06 6.34 5.38
C ASP A 92 14.19 5.10 5.09
N GLY A 93 13.17 4.88 5.93
CA GLY A 93 12.31 3.71 5.88
C GLY A 93 11.52 3.60 4.58
N GLY A 94 11.17 4.72 3.93
CA GLY A 94 10.45 4.69 2.66
C GLY A 94 11.29 4.22 1.49
N VAL A 95 12.48 4.83 1.36
CA VAL A 95 13.45 4.51 0.30
C VAL A 95 13.96 3.08 0.44
N ASN A 96 14.24 2.62 1.67
CA ASN A 96 14.70 1.25 1.91
C ASN A 96 13.64 0.21 1.49
N VAL A 97 12.37 0.43 1.86
CA VAL A 97 11.27 -0.46 1.47
C VAL A 97 11.10 -0.46 -0.04
N ALA A 98 11.15 0.72 -0.69
CA ALA A 98 11.05 0.80 -2.14
C ALA A 98 12.19 0.10 -2.87
N ALA A 99 13.42 0.20 -2.37
CA ALA A 99 14.55 -0.52 -2.93
C ALA A 99 14.38 -2.04 -2.82
N ALA A 100 13.87 -2.52 -1.68
CA ALA A 100 13.59 -3.93 -1.50
C ALA A 100 12.46 -4.42 -2.43
N GLU A 101 11.37 -3.67 -2.51
CA GLU A 101 10.24 -3.98 -3.41
C GLU A 101 10.67 -3.95 -4.88
N ALA A 102 11.50 -2.99 -5.29
CA ALA A 102 12.03 -2.88 -6.65
C ALA A 102 12.93 -4.08 -7.01
N LEU A 103 13.84 -4.50 -6.13
CA LEU A 103 14.64 -5.71 -6.35
C LEU A 103 13.78 -6.98 -6.40
N GLY A 104 12.73 -7.04 -5.56
CA GLY A 104 11.75 -8.11 -5.61
C GLY A 104 10.99 -8.18 -6.95
N LYS A 105 10.61 -7.03 -7.50
CA LYS A 105 9.94 -6.91 -8.81
C LYS A 105 10.84 -7.22 -9.99
N ILE A 106 12.13 -6.85 -9.92
CA ILE A 106 13.14 -7.29 -10.90
C ILE A 106 13.21 -8.83 -10.94
N GLY A 107 13.07 -9.49 -9.79
CA GLY A 107 12.90 -10.94 -9.74
C GLY A 107 14.22 -11.70 -9.78
N THR A 108 14.25 -12.83 -10.52
CA THR A 108 15.41 -13.75 -10.62
C THR A 108 16.75 -13.06 -10.87
N PRO A 109 16.88 -12.04 -11.75
CA PRO A 109 18.15 -11.34 -11.96
C PRO A 109 18.73 -10.66 -10.70
N ALA A 110 17.89 -10.31 -9.73
CA ALA A 110 18.34 -9.71 -8.47
C ALA A 110 18.85 -10.75 -7.45
N LEU A 111 18.61 -12.05 -7.66
CA LEU A 111 18.94 -13.10 -6.68
C LEU A 111 20.42 -13.13 -6.27
N PRO A 112 21.41 -13.10 -7.17
CA PRO A 112 22.81 -13.14 -6.76
C PRO A 112 23.18 -11.98 -5.83
N TYR A 113 22.68 -10.78 -6.12
CA TYR A 113 22.88 -9.59 -5.29
C TYR A 113 22.21 -9.74 -3.91
N LEU A 114 20.99 -10.25 -3.87
CA LEU A 114 20.24 -10.45 -2.62
C LEU A 114 20.86 -11.54 -1.74
N VAL A 115 21.29 -12.66 -2.33
CA VAL A 115 21.98 -13.77 -1.64
C VAL A 115 23.30 -13.28 -1.04
N ALA A 116 24.09 -12.50 -1.78
CA ALA A 116 25.29 -11.86 -1.25
C ALA A 116 24.95 -10.88 -0.11
N THR A 117 23.86 -10.11 -0.26
CA THR A 117 23.46 -9.11 0.74
C THR A 117 23.00 -9.74 2.06
N VAL A 118 22.30 -10.88 2.04
CA VAL A 118 21.93 -11.59 3.28
C VAL A 118 23.13 -12.17 4.05
N ALA A 119 24.31 -12.26 3.42
CA ALA A 119 25.55 -12.64 4.09
C ALA A 119 26.31 -11.43 4.69
N SER A 120 25.85 -10.20 4.43
CA SER A 120 26.51 -8.99 4.93
C SER A 120 26.35 -8.78 6.44
N GLN A 121 27.28 -8.04 7.05
CA GLN A 121 27.21 -7.70 8.48
C GLN A 121 26.13 -6.64 8.79
N ASP A 122 25.69 -5.88 7.79
CA ASP A 122 24.69 -4.83 7.94
C ASP A 122 23.28 -5.42 8.11
N ARG A 123 22.77 -5.33 9.34
CA ARG A 123 21.44 -5.83 9.70
C ARG A 123 20.31 -5.16 8.91
N GLY A 124 20.42 -3.87 8.59
CA GLY A 124 19.42 -3.14 7.81
C GLY A 124 19.36 -3.63 6.37
N ARG A 125 20.52 -3.89 5.77
CA ARG A 125 20.62 -4.50 4.43
C ARG A 125 20.09 -5.93 4.40
N ARG A 126 20.44 -6.76 5.40
CA ARG A 126 19.90 -8.13 5.50
C ARG A 126 18.38 -8.13 5.63
N LEU A 127 17.81 -7.29 6.50
CA LEU A 127 16.35 -7.15 6.67
C LEU A 127 15.67 -6.85 5.33
N ALA A 128 16.18 -5.86 4.60
CA ALA A 128 15.59 -5.48 3.33
C ALA A 128 15.78 -6.57 2.26
N ALA A 129 16.94 -7.24 2.24
CA ALA A 129 17.18 -8.37 1.35
C ALA A 129 16.21 -9.54 1.60
N TYR A 130 15.89 -9.87 2.85
CA TYR A 130 14.85 -10.86 3.15
C TYR A 130 13.47 -10.44 2.67
N GLY A 131 13.13 -9.16 2.79
CA GLY A 131 11.88 -8.61 2.23
C GLY A 131 11.81 -8.71 0.71
N ALA A 132 12.91 -8.40 0.01
CA ALA A 132 12.99 -8.55 -1.45
C ALA A 132 12.90 -10.03 -1.88
N LEU A 133 13.63 -10.92 -1.20
CA LEU A 133 13.58 -12.36 -1.45
C LEU A 133 12.16 -12.93 -1.30
N ALA A 134 11.38 -12.43 -0.34
CA ALA A 134 9.98 -12.83 -0.13
C ALA A 134 9.06 -12.54 -1.33
N MET A 135 9.48 -11.64 -2.23
CA MET A 135 8.74 -11.27 -3.44
C MET A 135 9.18 -12.07 -4.67
N ILE A 136 10.23 -12.89 -4.56
CA ILE A 136 10.78 -13.67 -5.66
C ILE A 136 10.37 -15.14 -5.46
N PRO A 137 9.32 -15.64 -6.15
CA PRO A 137 8.73 -16.95 -5.87
C PRO A 137 9.53 -18.12 -6.49
N THR A 138 10.86 -18.14 -6.32
CA THR A 138 11.73 -19.21 -6.83
C THR A 138 12.16 -20.17 -5.73
N ASP A 139 12.52 -21.40 -6.12
CA ASP A 139 13.04 -22.42 -5.19
C ASP A 139 14.37 -21.99 -4.56
N GLU A 140 15.19 -21.27 -5.31
CA GLU A 140 16.44 -20.71 -4.82
C GLU A 140 16.21 -19.64 -3.75
N ALA A 141 15.30 -18.69 -3.98
CA ALA A 141 14.92 -17.69 -2.98
C ALA A 141 14.35 -18.35 -1.72
N HIS A 142 13.48 -19.34 -1.90
CA HIS A 142 12.90 -20.09 -0.79
C HIS A 142 13.96 -20.84 0.03
N ARG A 143 14.88 -21.55 -0.63
CA ARG A 143 16.00 -22.23 0.04
C ARG A 143 16.88 -21.22 0.80
N CYS A 144 17.19 -20.08 0.19
CA CYS A 144 17.96 -19.02 0.83
C CYS A 144 17.31 -18.53 2.14
N LEU A 145 15.99 -18.27 2.11
CA LEU A 145 15.22 -17.86 3.29
C LEU A 145 15.18 -18.95 4.36
N ARG A 146 14.95 -20.21 3.96
CA ARG A 146 14.95 -21.36 4.89
C ARG A 146 16.29 -21.52 5.58
N ASP A 147 17.38 -21.46 4.81
CA ASP A 147 18.73 -21.61 5.34
C ASP A 147 19.16 -20.38 6.17
N ALA A 148 18.51 -19.23 5.99
CA ALA A 148 18.71 -18.04 6.80
C ALA A 148 18.15 -18.18 8.23
N LEU A 149 17.14 -19.02 8.45
CA LEU A 149 16.59 -19.28 9.80
C LEU A 149 17.66 -19.78 10.78
N ALA A 150 18.61 -20.59 10.31
CA ALA A 150 19.71 -21.08 11.13
C ALA A 150 20.82 -20.03 11.35
N ARG A 151 21.01 -19.11 10.39
CA ARG A 151 22.15 -18.17 10.33
C ARG A 151 21.86 -16.81 10.96
N ASP A 152 20.66 -16.26 10.78
CA ASP A 152 20.33 -14.91 11.24
C ASP A 152 19.25 -14.93 12.33
N ARG A 153 19.72 -15.24 13.54
CA ARG A 153 18.88 -15.25 14.74
C ARG A 153 18.34 -13.88 15.14
N ALA A 154 18.87 -12.77 14.60
CA ALA A 154 18.42 -11.42 14.96
C ALA A 154 17.20 -10.95 14.14
N LEU A 155 16.89 -11.65 13.05
CA LEU A 155 15.84 -11.32 12.09
C LEU A 155 14.88 -12.50 11.83
N LEU A 156 14.76 -13.46 12.76
CA LEU A 156 13.87 -14.63 12.59
C LEU A 156 12.41 -14.23 12.31
N ASP A 157 11.93 -13.14 12.92
CA ASP A 157 10.58 -12.61 12.69
C ASP A 157 10.39 -12.13 11.24
N VAL A 158 11.41 -11.50 10.67
CA VAL A 158 11.41 -11.07 9.26
C VAL A 158 11.47 -12.27 8.32
N ILE A 159 12.38 -13.22 8.59
CA ILE A 159 12.58 -14.41 7.76
C ILE A 159 11.33 -15.30 7.78
N ALA A 160 10.69 -15.46 8.94
CA ALA A 160 9.47 -16.22 9.07
C ALA A 160 8.32 -15.60 8.27
N ARG A 161 8.16 -14.28 8.31
CA ARG A 161 7.16 -13.57 7.49
C ARG A 161 7.44 -13.71 5.99
N ALA A 162 8.71 -13.65 5.58
CA ALA A 162 9.12 -13.89 4.20
C ALA A 162 8.76 -15.32 3.72
N LEU A 163 8.97 -16.33 4.57
CA LEU A 163 8.59 -17.71 4.27
C LEU A 163 7.07 -17.90 4.19
N VAL A 164 6.30 -17.24 5.07
CA VAL A 164 4.83 -17.19 4.98
C VAL A 164 4.38 -16.59 3.65
N GLN A 165 5.03 -15.52 3.19
CA GLN A 165 4.71 -14.88 1.91
C GLN A 165 4.96 -15.80 0.70
N HIS A 166 5.93 -16.72 0.77
CA HIS A 166 6.09 -17.76 -0.24
C HIS A 166 4.97 -18.82 -0.18
N GLY A 167 4.33 -18.99 0.99
CA GLY A 167 3.20 -19.89 1.18
C GLY A 167 3.55 -21.37 1.05
N ARG A 168 4.83 -21.73 1.21
CA ARG A 168 5.36 -23.09 0.99
C ARG A 168 5.43 -23.89 2.29
N PRO A 169 4.61 -24.95 2.46
CA PRO A 169 4.55 -25.73 3.70
C PRO A 169 5.87 -26.39 4.12
N GLU A 170 6.79 -26.60 3.19
CA GLU A 170 8.12 -27.20 3.42
C GLU A 170 8.95 -26.40 4.44
N ALA A 171 8.64 -25.11 4.63
CA ALA A 171 9.27 -24.27 5.64
C ALA A 171 8.86 -24.60 7.08
N VAL A 172 7.74 -25.33 7.30
CA VAL A 172 7.19 -25.59 8.65
C VAL A 172 8.20 -26.31 9.54
N ALA A 173 8.86 -27.35 9.04
CA ALA A 173 9.85 -28.10 9.82
C ALA A 173 11.04 -27.23 10.24
N ALA A 174 11.53 -26.38 9.33
CA ALA A 174 12.65 -25.47 9.61
C ALA A 174 12.26 -24.37 10.61
N LEU A 175 11.05 -23.83 10.51
CA LEU A 175 10.50 -22.86 11.46
C LEU A 175 10.33 -23.49 12.85
N ALA A 176 9.80 -24.71 12.92
CA ALA A 176 9.63 -25.44 14.17
C ALA A 176 10.96 -25.71 14.87
N ALA A 177 11.97 -26.20 14.13
CA ALA A 177 13.32 -26.40 14.65
C ALA A 177 13.94 -25.10 15.18
N SER A 178 13.73 -23.98 14.47
CA SER A 178 14.22 -22.66 14.88
C SER A 178 13.50 -22.13 16.13
N ALA A 179 12.21 -22.44 16.29
CA ALA A 179 11.40 -21.99 17.42
C ALA A 179 11.82 -22.61 18.77
N VAL A 180 12.36 -23.84 18.75
CA VAL A 180 12.88 -24.53 19.94
C VAL A 180 13.92 -23.67 20.66
N HIS A 181 14.88 -23.15 19.91
CA HIS A 181 16.02 -22.39 20.43
C HIS A 181 15.82 -20.87 20.40
N ALA A 182 14.67 -20.38 19.92
CA ALA A 182 14.39 -18.95 19.83
C ALA A 182 13.97 -18.36 21.20
N PRO A 183 14.32 -17.08 21.48
CA PRO A 183 13.82 -16.40 22.66
C PRO A 183 12.30 -16.27 22.60
N LYS A 184 11.63 -16.21 23.76
CA LYS A 184 10.16 -16.23 23.90
C LYS A 184 9.42 -15.25 22.97
N ARG A 185 9.96 -14.03 22.78
CA ARG A 185 9.43 -13.03 21.83
C ARG A 185 9.36 -13.60 20.40
N MET A 186 10.46 -14.18 19.92
CA MET A 186 10.61 -14.63 18.53
C MET A 186 9.95 -15.99 18.32
N ARG A 187 9.89 -16.84 19.36
CA ARG A 187 9.13 -18.09 19.33
C ARG A 187 7.66 -17.86 18.93
N ARG A 188 7.00 -16.85 19.51
CA ARG A 188 5.60 -16.51 19.16
C ARG A 188 5.43 -16.11 17.69
N GLU A 189 6.37 -15.36 17.13
CA GLU A 189 6.33 -14.97 15.71
C GLU A 189 6.53 -16.20 14.80
N LEU A 190 7.40 -17.14 15.19
CA LEU A 190 7.63 -18.39 14.46
C LEU A 190 6.41 -19.32 14.53
N GLU A 191 5.81 -19.48 15.70
CA GLU A 191 4.57 -20.25 15.89
C GLU A 191 3.41 -19.64 15.09
N ALA A 192 3.28 -18.31 15.07
CA ALA A 192 2.29 -17.63 14.25
C ALA A 192 2.54 -17.84 12.75
N ALA A 193 3.81 -17.85 12.32
CA ALA A 193 4.17 -18.15 10.93
C ALA A 193 3.82 -19.60 10.54
N ILE A 194 4.06 -20.57 11.43
CA ILE A 194 3.64 -21.97 11.22
C ILE A 194 2.12 -22.05 11.07
N ALA A 195 1.36 -21.43 11.97
CA ALA A 195 -0.09 -21.37 11.88
C ALA A 195 -0.57 -20.75 10.56
N ALA A 196 0.07 -19.67 10.09
CA ALA A 196 -0.25 -19.03 8.83
C ALA A 196 0.11 -19.88 7.60
N LEU A 197 1.11 -20.75 7.67
CA LEU A 197 1.44 -21.69 6.58
C LEU A 197 0.49 -22.88 6.53
N VAL A 198 0.05 -23.37 7.69
CA VAL A 198 -0.92 -24.49 7.80
C VAL A 198 -2.33 -24.03 7.45
N HIS A 199 -2.67 -22.81 7.85
CA HIS A 199 -3.96 -22.16 7.59
C HIS A 199 -3.71 -20.87 6.80
N PRO A 200 -3.41 -20.97 5.49
CA PRO A 200 -3.13 -19.80 4.67
C PRO A 200 -4.31 -18.84 4.70
N ALA A 201 -4.01 -17.58 5.04
CA ALA A 201 -4.93 -16.48 4.87
C ALA A 201 -5.10 -16.15 3.38
N ALA A 202 -6.07 -15.29 3.07
CA ALA A 202 -6.24 -14.76 1.72
C ALA A 202 -4.91 -14.15 1.21
N PRO A 203 -4.60 -14.28 -0.09
CA PRO A 203 -3.42 -13.67 -0.67
C PRO A 203 -3.43 -12.15 -0.42
N PRO A 204 -2.25 -11.51 -0.32
CA PRO A 204 -2.16 -10.06 -0.14
C PRO A 204 -2.90 -9.32 -1.27
N ASP A 205 -3.58 -8.23 -0.90
CA ASP A 205 -4.41 -7.41 -1.80
C ASP A 205 -3.60 -6.96 -3.03
N PRO A 206 -4.12 -7.11 -4.27
CA PRO A 206 -3.54 -6.52 -5.48
C PRO A 206 -3.13 -5.03 -5.32
N ALA A 207 -3.84 -4.26 -4.49
CA ALA A 207 -3.52 -2.87 -4.20
C ALA A 207 -2.15 -2.67 -3.53
N GLU A 208 -1.62 -3.67 -2.81
CA GLU A 208 -0.27 -3.60 -2.24
C GLU A 208 0.82 -3.73 -3.31
N ARG A 209 0.49 -4.34 -4.45
CA ARG A 209 1.46 -4.60 -5.53
C ARG A 209 1.52 -3.47 -6.54
N ASP A 210 0.38 -2.85 -6.83
CA ASP A 210 0.31 -1.72 -7.77
C ASP A 210 0.99 -0.48 -7.20
N TRP A 211 2.09 -0.06 -7.84
CA TRP A 211 2.85 1.10 -7.42
C TRP A 211 1.99 2.38 -7.37
N ARG A 212 0.95 2.48 -8.21
CA ARG A 212 0.01 3.61 -8.28
C ARG A 212 -0.81 3.79 -7.03
N LEU A 213 -1.07 2.71 -6.29
CA LEU A 213 -1.77 2.74 -5.01
C LEU A 213 -0.79 2.73 -3.85
N ARG A 214 0.21 1.83 -3.93
CA ARG A 214 1.19 1.55 -2.90
C ARG A 214 1.95 2.79 -2.41
N TYR A 215 2.30 3.70 -3.31
CA TYR A 215 3.09 4.88 -2.99
C TYR A 215 2.31 6.19 -2.97
N ARG A 216 0.97 6.16 -2.83
CA ARG A 216 0.19 7.38 -2.57
C ARG A 216 0.38 7.84 -1.12
N ARG A 217 0.82 9.09 -0.95
CA ARG A 217 0.97 9.73 0.37
C ARG A 217 -0.42 10.02 0.96
N LEU A 218 -0.66 9.57 2.19
CA LEU A 218 -1.96 9.71 2.84
C LEU A 218 -1.90 10.74 3.98
N PRO A 219 -2.85 11.69 4.07
CA PRO A 219 -2.88 12.69 5.15
C PRO A 219 -3.00 12.05 6.53
N ALA A 220 -3.75 10.95 6.64
CA ALA A 220 -3.91 10.20 7.88
C ALA A 220 -2.59 9.66 8.46
N LEU A 221 -1.56 9.53 7.61
CA LEU A 221 -0.22 9.07 7.98
C LEU A 221 0.80 10.22 8.04
N GLY A 222 0.34 11.47 8.20
CA GLY A 222 1.22 12.64 8.18
C GLY A 222 1.89 12.83 6.83
N TRP A 223 1.18 12.49 5.74
CA TRP A 223 1.68 12.52 4.36
C TRP A 223 2.81 11.52 4.07
N ASN A 224 2.80 10.41 4.81
CA ASN A 224 3.61 9.24 4.52
C ASN A 224 2.81 8.21 3.71
N PHE A 225 3.51 7.27 3.09
CA PHE A 225 2.90 6.13 2.40
C PHE A 225 2.47 5.05 3.40
N PRO A 226 1.46 4.24 3.02
CA PRO A 226 1.20 2.94 3.64
C PRO A 226 2.48 2.19 4.02
N LEU A 227 2.55 1.69 5.26
CA LEU A 227 3.65 0.82 5.67
C LEU A 227 3.29 -0.61 5.33
N THR A 228 4.13 -1.27 4.53
CA THR A 228 4.09 -2.73 4.38
C THR A 228 4.59 -3.41 5.65
N TRP A 229 4.37 -4.72 5.76
CA TRP A 229 4.98 -5.50 6.83
C TRP A 229 6.52 -5.32 6.87
N LEU A 230 7.16 -5.12 5.72
CA LEU A 230 8.59 -4.83 5.63
C LEU A 230 8.93 -3.44 6.19
N GLY A 231 8.12 -2.42 5.89
CA GLY A 231 8.29 -1.07 6.47
C GLY A 231 8.08 -1.07 7.99
N VAL A 232 7.09 -1.83 8.46
CA VAL A 232 6.87 -2.12 9.89
C VAL A 232 8.13 -2.74 10.51
N ALA A 233 8.65 -3.80 9.89
CA ALA A 233 9.88 -4.45 10.36
C ALA A 233 11.07 -3.46 10.39
N ALA A 234 11.31 -2.72 9.31
CA ALA A 234 12.40 -1.75 9.23
C ALA A 234 12.34 -0.74 10.39
N LEU A 235 11.16 -0.22 10.73
CA LEU A 235 10.99 0.70 11.87
C LEU A 235 11.25 0.05 13.22
N ILE A 236 10.75 -1.17 13.45
CA ILE A 236 10.95 -1.91 14.70
C ILE A 236 12.45 -2.17 14.95
N HIS A 237 13.15 -2.58 13.89
CA HIS A 237 14.55 -2.96 13.95
C HIS A 237 15.51 -1.76 13.89
N ARG A 238 15.03 -0.57 13.47
CA ARG A 238 15.77 0.71 13.50
C ARG A 238 15.75 1.39 14.89
N CYS A 239 14.64 1.35 15.61
CA CYS A 239 14.47 2.11 16.85
C CYS A 239 14.93 1.31 18.09
N GLY A 240 16.14 1.59 18.58
CA GLY A 240 16.58 1.21 19.93
C GLY A 240 15.74 1.88 21.04
N PRO A 241 15.82 1.44 22.31
CA PRO A 241 14.96 1.91 23.40
C PRO A 241 14.94 3.44 23.59
N ARG A 242 16.10 4.09 23.43
CA ARG A 242 16.27 5.55 23.59
C ARG A 242 15.72 6.38 22.42
N ALA A 243 15.68 5.82 21.21
CA ALA A 243 15.11 6.49 20.03
C ALA A 243 13.56 6.49 20.06
N ARG A 244 12.95 5.46 20.64
CA ARG A 244 11.48 5.37 20.89
C ARG A 244 10.97 6.50 21.80
N ALA A 245 11.83 7.00 22.70
CA ALA A 245 11.54 8.13 23.59
C ALA A 245 11.71 9.51 22.93
N ARG A 246 12.45 9.62 21.81
CA ARG A 246 12.60 10.86 21.02
C ARG A 246 11.53 10.97 19.92
N ALA A 247 11.16 9.86 19.30
CA ALA A 247 10.06 9.79 18.33
C ALA A 247 8.67 10.10 18.92
N SER A 248 8.54 10.09 20.26
CA SER A 248 7.30 10.36 21.00
C SER A 248 7.00 11.86 21.22
N ARG A 249 7.83 12.78 20.71
CA ARG A 249 7.64 14.23 20.85
C ARG A 249 6.99 14.93 19.64
N GLY A 250 6.68 14.21 18.57
CA GLY A 250 5.85 14.71 17.45
C GLY A 250 4.35 14.48 17.70
N PRO A 251 3.44 15.11 16.91
CA PRO A 251 2.00 14.94 17.09
C PRO A 251 1.66 13.45 17.08
N VAL A 252 0.87 13.06 18.09
CA VAL A 252 0.76 11.70 18.67
C VAL A 252 1.03 10.59 17.65
N PRO A 253 2.19 9.91 17.75
CA PRO A 253 2.48 8.78 16.87
C PRO A 253 1.60 7.63 17.32
N LEU A 254 0.61 7.28 16.49
CA LEU A 254 0.05 5.93 16.55
C LEU A 254 1.24 4.97 16.47
N ARG A 255 1.44 4.14 17.50
CA ARG A 255 2.55 3.20 17.45
C ARG A 255 2.27 2.24 16.30
N LEU A 256 3.33 1.83 15.62
CA LEU A 256 3.28 0.78 14.61
C LEU A 256 2.58 -0.50 15.12
N PHE A 257 2.69 -0.76 16.43
CA PHE A 257 1.97 -1.84 17.10
C PHE A 257 0.46 -1.53 17.23
N ASP A 258 0.04 -0.30 17.55
CA ASP A 258 -1.37 0.09 17.60
C ASP A 258 -2.00 0.11 16.19
N ALA A 259 -1.21 0.40 15.15
CA ALA A 259 -1.63 0.30 13.75
C ALA A 259 -1.77 -1.16 13.26
N VAL A 260 -0.95 -2.08 13.77
CA VAL A 260 -0.87 -3.50 13.32
C VAL A 260 -1.71 -4.45 14.20
N THR A 261 -1.82 -4.18 15.51
CA THR A 261 -2.35 -5.12 16.51
C THR A 261 -3.55 -4.62 17.28
N ASP A 262 -4.09 -3.42 17.00
CA ASP A 262 -5.31 -3.01 17.69
C ASP A 262 -6.51 -3.84 17.19
N ILE A 263 -6.68 -5.01 17.83
CA ILE A 263 -7.83 -5.89 17.76
C ILE A 263 -9.07 -5.15 18.32
N ALA A 264 -8.92 -4.06 19.08
CA ALA A 264 -10.03 -3.16 19.42
C ALA A 264 -10.36 -2.17 18.28
N ALA A 265 -9.42 -1.80 17.42
CA ALA A 265 -9.64 -1.07 16.17
C ALA A 265 -10.12 -1.96 15.00
N ARG A 266 -9.81 -3.26 15.01
CA ARG A 266 -10.43 -4.26 14.13
C ARG A 266 -11.90 -4.43 14.51
N ARG A 267 -12.72 -3.47 14.09
CA ARG A 267 -14.18 -3.51 14.28
C ARG A 267 -14.77 -4.78 13.67
N GLU A 268 -14.14 -5.39 12.68
CA GLU A 268 -14.62 -6.52 11.87
C GLU A 268 -15.20 -7.71 12.63
N GLY A 269 -14.58 -8.12 13.74
CA GLY A 269 -15.10 -9.22 14.57
C GLY A 269 -16.21 -8.81 15.54
N ARG A 270 -16.43 -7.50 15.74
CA ARG A 270 -17.47 -7.02 16.65
C ARG A 270 -18.80 -6.93 15.93
N PRO A 271 -19.87 -7.56 16.45
CA PRO A 271 -21.20 -7.39 15.89
C PRO A 271 -21.61 -5.91 15.95
N CYS A 272 -22.44 -5.50 15.00
CA CYS A 272 -22.93 -4.13 14.96
C CYS A 272 -23.69 -3.79 16.24
N ARG A 273 -23.26 -2.75 16.95
CA ARG A 273 -23.91 -2.28 18.19
C ARG A 273 -25.39 -1.92 18.02
N ARG A 274 -25.85 -1.72 16.77
CA ARG A 274 -27.24 -1.39 16.45
C ARG A 274 -28.08 -2.57 15.99
N CYS A 275 -27.52 -3.53 15.23
CA CYS A 275 -28.29 -4.68 14.74
C CYS A 275 -27.93 -6.03 15.36
N GLY A 276 -26.83 -6.13 16.10
CA GLY A 276 -26.28 -7.41 16.57
C GLY A 276 -25.70 -8.30 15.46
N GLY A 277 -25.86 -7.91 14.18
CA GLY A 277 -25.40 -8.68 13.04
C GLY A 277 -23.92 -8.50 12.70
N VAL A 278 -23.41 -9.43 11.91
CA VAL A 278 -22.05 -9.40 11.35
C VAL A 278 -21.97 -8.32 10.27
N PHE A 279 -20.83 -7.62 10.19
CA PHE A 279 -20.57 -6.69 9.11
C PHE A 279 -20.05 -7.41 7.88
N TRP A 280 -20.38 -6.91 6.70
CA TRP A 280 -19.87 -7.43 5.43
C TRP A 280 -19.47 -6.28 4.49
N ARG A 281 -18.94 -6.62 3.31
CA ARG A 281 -18.35 -5.67 2.35
C ARG A 281 -18.85 -5.93 0.93
N PRO A 282 -20.08 -5.53 0.59
CA PRO A 282 -20.63 -5.79 -0.73
C PRO A 282 -19.91 -4.98 -1.82
N ALA A 283 -19.38 -3.81 -1.47
CA ALA A 283 -18.66 -2.90 -2.37
C ALA A 283 -17.36 -2.38 -1.72
N GLY A 284 -16.60 -3.28 -1.08
CA GLY A 284 -15.32 -2.98 -0.43
C GLY A 284 -15.41 -2.30 0.94
N LEU A 285 -16.40 -1.43 1.14
CA LEU A 285 -16.65 -0.75 2.42
C LEU A 285 -17.46 -1.61 3.39
N ARG A 286 -17.10 -1.51 4.67
CA ARG A 286 -17.72 -2.24 5.76
C ARG A 286 -19.11 -1.69 6.07
N VAL A 287 -20.13 -2.51 5.90
CA VAL A 287 -21.53 -2.14 6.13
C VAL A 287 -22.24 -3.15 7.03
N CYS A 288 -23.32 -2.69 7.67
CA CYS A 288 -24.29 -3.56 8.31
C CYS A 288 -25.63 -3.45 7.60
N ARG A 289 -26.62 -4.25 8.01
CA ARG A 289 -27.97 -4.25 7.42
C ARG A 289 -28.68 -2.91 7.38
N HIS A 290 -28.31 -1.94 8.22
CA HIS A 290 -28.93 -0.61 8.25
C HIS A 290 -28.21 0.43 7.39
N THR A 291 -26.97 0.16 6.97
CA THR A 291 -26.13 1.12 6.27
C THR A 291 -25.76 0.67 4.86
N ALA A 292 -26.07 -0.57 4.47
CA ALA A 292 -25.67 -1.14 3.19
C ALA A 292 -26.24 -0.35 2.00
N GLU A 293 -27.56 -0.15 1.95
CA GLU A 293 -28.26 0.61 0.90
C GLU A 293 -27.68 2.03 0.78
N ALA A 294 -27.69 2.78 1.89
CA ALA A 294 -27.19 4.16 1.94
C ALA A 294 -25.71 4.30 1.57
N MET A 295 -24.88 3.31 1.91
CA MET A 295 -23.46 3.33 1.56
C MET A 295 -23.27 3.07 0.07
N VAL A 296 -23.93 2.05 -0.50
CA VAL A 296 -23.82 1.76 -1.93
C VAL A 296 -24.35 2.93 -2.76
N GLU A 297 -25.45 3.56 -2.34
CA GLU A 297 -25.95 4.81 -2.95
C GLU A 297 -24.94 5.94 -2.85
N LEU A 298 -24.31 6.14 -1.69
CA LEU A 298 -23.27 7.17 -1.51
C LEU A 298 -22.07 6.91 -2.43
N GLN A 299 -21.63 5.66 -2.53
CA GLN A 299 -20.53 5.26 -3.42
C GLN A 299 -20.90 5.52 -4.88
N ALA A 300 -22.11 5.15 -5.31
CA ALA A 300 -22.61 5.40 -6.67
C ALA A 300 -22.67 6.91 -6.96
N ALA A 301 -23.20 7.72 -6.03
CA ALA A 301 -23.26 9.17 -6.17
C ALA A 301 -21.87 9.82 -6.28
N ARG A 302 -20.85 9.25 -5.63
CA ARG A 302 -19.44 9.70 -5.80
C ARG A 302 -18.95 9.42 -7.22
N LEU A 303 -19.21 8.24 -7.77
CA LEU A 303 -18.84 7.89 -9.14
C LEU A 303 -19.59 8.76 -10.17
N ASP A 304 -20.90 8.95 -9.98
CA ASP A 304 -21.71 9.84 -10.82
C ASP A 304 -21.17 11.29 -10.81
N HIS A 305 -20.71 11.78 -9.66
CA HIS A 305 -20.10 13.11 -9.56
C HIS A 305 -18.81 13.24 -10.40
N TRP A 306 -17.94 12.22 -10.40
CA TRP A 306 -16.74 12.21 -11.24
C TRP A 306 -17.07 12.09 -12.73
N LEU A 307 -18.01 11.21 -13.09
CA LEU A 307 -18.47 11.06 -14.47
C LEU A 307 -19.08 12.36 -15.01
N ALA A 308 -19.88 13.06 -14.20
CA ALA A 308 -20.43 14.37 -14.55
C ALA A 308 -19.35 15.45 -14.75
N ALA A 309 -18.22 15.34 -14.05
CA ALA A 309 -17.05 16.19 -14.22
C ALA A 309 -16.15 15.76 -15.41
N GLY A 310 -16.53 14.72 -16.16
CA GLY A 310 -15.78 14.18 -17.28
C GLY A 310 -14.57 13.32 -16.88
N VAL A 311 -14.51 12.88 -15.61
CA VAL A 311 -13.53 11.91 -15.13
C VAL A 311 -14.09 10.52 -15.36
N THR A 312 -13.42 9.72 -16.19
CA THR A 312 -13.93 8.41 -16.66
C THR A 312 -13.16 7.23 -16.09
N ASP A 313 -11.92 7.42 -15.67
CA ASP A 313 -11.04 6.37 -15.15
C ASP A 313 -10.78 6.52 -13.65
N VAL A 314 -10.51 5.39 -12.99
CA VAL A 314 -10.27 5.29 -11.55
C VAL A 314 -9.04 6.10 -11.12
N TRP A 315 -8.00 6.15 -11.96
CA TRP A 315 -6.74 6.81 -11.62
C TRP A 315 -6.90 8.32 -11.53
N ALA A 316 -7.56 8.94 -12.51
CA ALA A 316 -7.89 10.35 -12.50
C ALA A 316 -8.82 10.72 -11.32
N ALA A 317 -9.76 9.86 -10.94
CA ALA A 317 -10.58 10.09 -9.75
C ALA A 317 -9.79 10.00 -8.44
N LEU A 318 -8.82 9.08 -8.35
CA LEU A 318 -7.91 9.02 -7.19
C LEU A 318 -7.01 10.26 -7.11
N ASP A 319 -6.63 10.81 -8.26
CA ASP A 319 -5.84 12.04 -8.35
C ASP A 319 -6.64 13.25 -7.86
N ASP A 320 -7.91 13.32 -8.22
CA ASP A 320 -8.85 14.31 -7.69
C ASP A 320 -9.01 14.18 -6.17
N CYS A 321 -9.08 12.95 -5.62
CA CYS A 321 -9.05 12.72 -4.17
C CYS A 321 -7.79 13.32 -3.51
N ASP A 322 -6.60 13.06 -4.07
CA ASP A 322 -5.33 13.56 -3.54
C ASP A 322 -5.30 15.10 -3.52
N VAL A 323 -5.77 15.74 -4.60
CA VAL A 323 -5.87 17.21 -4.71
C VAL A 323 -6.86 17.78 -3.70
N ALA A 324 -8.02 17.14 -3.54
CA ALA A 324 -9.06 17.58 -2.61
C ALA A 324 -8.58 17.50 -1.15
N GLU A 325 -7.90 16.44 -0.77
CA GLU A 325 -7.33 16.31 0.58
C GLU A 325 -6.24 17.35 0.86
N MET A 326 -5.40 17.66 -0.13
CA MET A 326 -4.39 18.71 0.01
C MET A 326 -5.03 20.08 0.21
N ARG A 327 -6.11 20.37 -0.52
CA ARG A 327 -6.87 21.60 -0.35
C ARG A 327 -7.42 21.71 1.07
N ILE A 328 -7.99 20.63 1.60
CA ILE A 328 -8.49 20.55 2.98
C ILE A 328 -7.37 20.73 4.00
N ALA A 329 -6.21 20.09 3.81
CA ALA A 329 -5.10 20.20 4.75
C ALA A 329 -4.51 21.62 4.79
N ARG A 330 -4.51 22.34 3.67
CA ARG A 330 -3.98 23.71 3.59
C ARG A 330 -4.98 24.78 4.03
N ARG A 331 -6.25 24.65 3.63
CA ARG A 331 -7.29 25.69 3.81
C ARG A 331 -8.29 25.36 4.91
N GLY A 332 -8.17 24.19 5.54
CA GLY A 332 -9.20 23.62 6.40
C GLY A 332 -10.34 22.99 5.59
N GLY A 333 -11.10 22.10 6.23
CA GLY A 333 -12.26 21.47 5.62
C GLY A 333 -13.18 20.84 6.67
N SER A 334 -14.47 20.73 6.33
CA SER A 334 -15.46 20.15 7.21
C SER A 334 -15.21 18.65 7.43
N ALA A 335 -15.76 18.09 8.50
CA ALA A 335 -15.72 16.64 8.73
C ALA A 335 -16.37 15.88 7.57
N LEU A 336 -17.52 16.38 7.07
CA LEU A 336 -18.23 15.81 5.95
C LEU A 336 -17.37 15.75 4.67
N GLN A 337 -16.64 16.83 4.35
CA GLN A 337 -15.76 16.85 3.17
C GLN A 337 -14.67 15.77 3.26
N ARG A 338 -14.07 15.60 4.43
CA ARG A 338 -13.06 14.56 4.68
C ARG A 338 -13.66 13.16 4.54
N ASP A 339 -14.83 12.92 5.11
CA ASP A 339 -15.49 11.62 5.06
C ASP A 339 -15.90 11.25 3.62
N LEU A 340 -16.40 12.20 2.82
CA LEU A 340 -16.76 11.98 1.42
C LEU A 340 -15.55 11.61 0.56
N ILE A 341 -14.40 12.25 0.78
CA ILE A 341 -13.17 11.89 0.06
C ILE A 341 -12.68 10.51 0.50
N ALA A 342 -12.73 10.20 1.80
CA ALA A 342 -12.35 8.89 2.30
C ALA A 342 -13.22 7.76 1.70
N VAL A 343 -14.54 7.94 1.65
CA VAL A 343 -15.49 7.01 1.00
C VAL A 343 -15.18 6.87 -0.49
N GLY A 344 -14.95 8.00 -1.17
CA GLY A 344 -14.56 8.03 -2.57
C GLY A 344 -13.30 7.21 -2.84
N ARG A 345 -12.21 7.50 -2.13
CA ARG A 345 -10.93 6.78 -2.26
C ARG A 345 -11.10 5.29 -1.96
N ALA A 346 -11.80 4.94 -0.89
CA ALA A 346 -12.07 3.55 -0.54
C ALA A 346 -12.78 2.78 -1.65
N THR A 347 -13.75 3.43 -2.29
CA THR A 347 -14.51 2.86 -3.41
C THR A 347 -13.60 2.64 -4.61
N LEU A 348 -12.77 3.64 -4.93
CA LEU A 348 -11.79 3.55 -6.03
C LEU A 348 -10.76 2.44 -5.77
N PHE A 349 -10.27 2.30 -4.55
CA PHE A 349 -9.37 1.19 -4.17
C PHE A 349 -10.06 -0.16 -4.39
N TRP A 350 -11.30 -0.31 -3.93
CA TRP A 350 -12.09 -1.51 -4.19
C TRP A 350 -12.26 -1.80 -5.68
N LEU A 351 -12.53 -0.79 -6.51
CA LEU A 351 -12.61 -0.96 -7.97
C LEU A 351 -11.30 -1.51 -8.56
N VAL A 352 -10.14 -1.02 -8.10
CA VAL A 352 -8.84 -1.58 -8.51
C VAL A 352 -8.70 -3.05 -8.06
N THR A 353 -9.12 -3.39 -6.83
CA THR A 353 -9.03 -4.79 -6.35
C THR A 353 -9.82 -5.77 -7.21
N ILE A 354 -10.95 -5.33 -7.80
CA ILE A 354 -11.78 -6.13 -8.71
C ILE A 354 -11.42 -5.93 -10.19
N ARG A 355 -10.28 -5.29 -10.49
CA ARG A 355 -9.77 -4.96 -11.83
C ARG A 355 -10.76 -4.17 -12.69
N CYS A 356 -11.45 -3.22 -12.08
CA CYS A 356 -12.37 -2.31 -12.75
C CYS A 356 -11.74 -0.91 -12.80
N GLU A 357 -11.19 -0.52 -13.94
CA GLU A 357 -10.54 0.79 -14.09
C GLU A 357 -11.47 1.87 -14.66
N GLU A 358 -12.56 1.47 -15.32
CA GLU A 358 -13.56 2.39 -15.86
C GLU A 358 -14.66 2.70 -14.82
N LEU A 359 -14.88 3.97 -14.54
CA LEU A 359 -15.86 4.41 -13.54
C LEU A 359 -17.30 4.10 -13.97
N HIS A 360 -17.60 4.13 -15.27
CA HIS A 360 -18.94 3.79 -15.76
C HIS A 360 -19.29 2.32 -15.46
N ILE A 361 -18.33 1.41 -15.67
CA ILE A 361 -18.49 -0.02 -15.32
C ILE A 361 -18.59 -0.19 -13.80
N GLY A 362 -17.76 0.51 -13.03
CA GLY A 362 -17.81 0.50 -11.57
C GLY A 362 -19.17 0.95 -11.02
N LEU A 363 -19.76 1.97 -11.63
CA LEU A 363 -21.07 2.50 -11.28
C LEU A 363 -22.19 1.50 -11.59
N GLN A 364 -22.16 0.85 -12.77
CA GLN A 364 -23.12 -0.20 -13.11
C GLN A 364 -23.05 -1.35 -12.09
N ARG A 365 -21.85 -1.76 -11.68
CA ARG A 365 -21.66 -2.79 -10.64
C ARG A 365 -22.22 -2.37 -9.28
N LEU A 366 -21.99 -1.13 -8.85
CA LEU A 366 -22.58 -0.62 -7.60
C LEU A 366 -24.11 -0.65 -7.66
N ARG A 367 -24.71 -0.28 -8.80
CA ARG A 367 -26.17 -0.35 -8.99
C ARG A 367 -26.68 -1.80 -8.95
N GLN A 368 -25.97 -2.74 -9.58
CA GLN A 368 -26.29 -4.17 -9.50
C GLN A 368 -26.18 -4.71 -8.07
N ILE A 369 -25.13 -4.33 -7.33
CA ILE A 369 -24.97 -4.67 -5.92
C ILE A 369 -26.14 -4.13 -5.12
N GLY A 370 -26.49 -2.85 -5.32
CA GLY A 370 -27.64 -2.21 -4.68
C GLY A 370 -28.95 -2.96 -4.90
N ASN A 371 -29.22 -3.34 -6.15
CA ASN A 371 -30.40 -4.14 -6.52
C ASN A 371 -30.39 -5.57 -5.97
N SER A 372 -29.21 -6.11 -5.70
CA SER A 372 -29.01 -7.49 -5.20
C SER A 372 -28.88 -7.55 -3.69
N LEU A 373 -28.83 -6.40 -3.00
CA LEU A 373 -28.86 -6.38 -1.55
C LEU A 373 -30.17 -7.06 -1.10
N PRO A 374 -30.14 -7.98 -0.12
CA PRO A 374 -31.31 -8.77 0.25
C PRO A 374 -32.55 -7.91 0.42
N ASP A 375 -33.62 -8.30 -0.28
CA ASP A 375 -34.93 -7.66 -0.36
C ASP A 375 -35.71 -7.79 0.97
N LEU A 376 -35.03 -7.71 2.12
CA LEU A 376 -35.58 -8.05 3.43
C LEU A 376 -36.64 -7.05 3.92
N TYR A 377 -36.94 -5.95 3.21
CA TYR A 377 -37.78 -4.88 3.77
C TYR A 377 -38.55 -4.04 2.74
N ARG A 378 -39.54 -4.64 2.06
CA ARG A 378 -40.60 -3.87 1.38
C ARG A 378 -41.58 -3.18 2.38
N ASN A 379 -41.54 -3.54 3.67
CA ASN A 379 -42.51 -3.13 4.70
C ASN A 379 -41.91 -2.37 5.92
N ARG A 380 -40.93 -1.49 5.74
CA ARG A 380 -40.46 -0.61 6.85
C ARG A 380 -40.80 0.86 6.60
N PRO A 381 -41.30 1.60 7.61
CA PRO A 381 -41.49 3.04 7.49
C PRO A 381 -40.14 3.74 7.21
N ALA A 382 -40.18 4.80 6.40
CA ALA A 382 -39.02 5.58 5.97
C ALA A 382 -38.13 6.08 7.13
N SER A 383 -38.64 6.11 8.37
CA SER A 383 -37.94 6.48 9.60
C SER A 383 -36.78 5.55 10.00
N HIS A 384 -36.69 4.34 9.44
CA HIS A 384 -35.59 3.41 9.72
C HIS A 384 -34.50 3.38 8.63
N ARG A 385 -34.71 4.03 7.49
CA ARG A 385 -33.68 4.23 6.47
C ARG A 385 -32.74 5.34 6.91
N ILE A 386 -31.44 5.06 6.89
CA ILE A 386 -30.43 6.07 7.18
C ILE A 386 -30.12 6.75 5.85
N ALA A 387 -30.40 8.05 5.71
CA ALA A 387 -30.05 8.79 4.50
C ALA A 387 -28.54 8.74 4.21
N TYR A 388 -28.15 8.76 2.93
CA TYR A 388 -26.75 8.71 2.50
C TYR A 388 -25.90 9.90 3.00
N GLY A 389 -26.52 11.03 3.34
CA GLY A 389 -25.87 12.19 3.98
C GLY A 389 -25.85 12.17 5.52
N ASN A 390 -26.35 11.11 6.16
CA ASN A 390 -26.42 11.04 7.62
C ASN A 390 -25.02 10.78 8.23
N PRO A 391 -24.63 11.52 9.30
CA PRO A 391 -23.39 11.26 10.04
C PRO A 391 -23.21 9.80 10.49
N LEU A 392 -24.31 9.06 10.70
CA LEU A 392 -24.26 7.63 11.01
C LEU A 392 -23.68 6.81 9.84
N THR A 393 -24.09 7.06 8.60
CA THR A 393 -23.56 6.38 7.41
C THR A 393 -22.05 6.57 7.32
N LEU A 394 -21.58 7.80 7.55
CA LEU A 394 -20.16 8.18 7.53
C LEU A 394 -19.39 7.62 8.74
N ARG A 395 -19.99 7.56 9.93
CA ARG A 395 -19.42 6.89 11.13
C ARG A 395 -19.25 5.39 10.98
N PHE A 396 -20.04 4.73 10.12
CA PHE A 396 -19.84 3.32 9.80
C PHE A 396 -18.86 3.12 8.65
N ALA A 397 -18.62 4.17 7.86
CA ALA A 397 -17.67 4.17 6.77
C ALA A 397 -16.20 4.04 7.22
N HIS A 398 -15.87 4.30 8.51
CA HIS A 398 -14.50 4.40 9.04
C HIS A 398 -13.49 3.60 8.20
N VAL A 399 -12.89 4.34 7.28
CA VAL A 399 -12.02 3.83 6.24
C VAL A 399 -10.65 3.74 6.86
N ASN A 400 -10.25 2.54 7.29
CA ASN A 400 -8.84 2.26 7.37
C ASN A 400 -8.42 1.86 5.95
N PRO A 401 -7.55 2.64 5.25
CA PRO A 401 -7.05 2.27 3.93
C PRO A 401 -6.24 0.96 3.94
N HIS A 402 -5.94 0.39 5.11
CA HIS A 402 -5.31 -0.93 5.26
C HIS A 402 -6.29 -2.08 5.51
N ASN A 403 -7.59 -1.79 5.60
CA ASN A 403 -8.62 -2.80 5.80
C ASN A 403 -9.05 -3.47 4.49
N PHE A 404 -8.27 -3.41 3.42
CA PHE A 404 -8.59 -4.10 2.15
C PHE A 404 -7.92 -5.48 2.02
N SER A 405 -7.25 -5.95 3.09
CA SER A 405 -6.75 -7.33 3.22
C SER A 405 -7.78 -8.30 3.80
#